data_AF-A0A8K0SJ06-F1
#
_entry.id   AF-A0A8K0SJ06-F1
#
_cell.length_a   1.000
_cell.length_b   1.000
_cell.length_c   1.000
_cell.angle_alpha   90.00
_cell.angle_beta   90.00
_cell.angle_gamma   90.00
#
_symmetry.space_group_name_H-M   'P 1'
#
loop_
_entity.id
_entity.type
_entity.pdbx_description
1 polymer ?
#
loop_
_entity_poly.entity_id
_entity_poly.type
_entity_poly.pdbx_seq_one_letter_code
_entity_poly.pdbx_strand_id
1 'polypeptide(L)'
;MDADNAITRQFNHAVLKESMPLYRLHPGLLKKYGQHNKFQAEFSQFGARSILKLITIKRGWLTPLTLPDGRVTWAGEDVPKMFVHTVEFKADHNTKKAMFNMIDTLINGLYIATPSTEHQTAQGRTKSKGGLLMNANIFRRLSLTSTDINNFTLTSPTVRNAKVLTDADAATTYTPQTIASAAAQIGGSTSMITRQKTEKLMVSGDIEEVNRLTASGSHTILRWRHYLTRESPKYPFPTNRLQQLTLSVYDSPKYAFIVGMVLQKKEEAKKVLIFASHPLTSMIITALLETAGLRILSITSQHSTADREKAVAHFNHPGSGYHALVPSTTISAFGLDFHRDCSTGIIVESSHSLNTEIHCMGRLLRKNQKENVHWYRLYMQDSFDGFVEAKNMEKMAGTMAADAAIDERITGEARYLVAYEMMREYLGQSVNRYSRPRVRWNHMDSELMHNEGLFYTALAKFIVANPAVSEAITTEKAQEIAQC
;
A
#
# COMPACT_ATOMS: atom_id res chain seq x y z
N MET A 1 -17.78 8.97 45.42
CA MET A 1 -18.72 8.24 44.55
C MET A 1 -19.78 9.16 43.91
N ASP A 2 -20.03 10.37 44.43
CA ASP A 2 -21.11 11.24 43.94
C ASP A 2 -20.85 12.01 42.64
N ALA A 3 -19.60 12.41 42.37
CA ALA A 3 -19.29 13.20 41.17
C ALA A 3 -19.56 12.44 39.87
N ASP A 4 -19.29 11.13 39.84
CA ASP A 4 -19.46 10.33 38.62
C ASP A 4 -20.95 10.07 38.32
N ASN A 5 -21.77 9.92 39.37
CA ASN A 5 -23.24 9.82 39.26
C ASN A 5 -23.87 11.13 38.78
N ALA A 6 -23.39 12.28 39.28
CA ALA A 6 -23.85 13.59 38.83
C ALA A 6 -23.54 13.82 37.34
N ILE A 7 -22.32 13.48 36.90
CA ILE A 7 -21.90 13.59 35.50
C ILE A 7 -22.73 12.64 34.61
N THR A 8 -23.06 11.42 35.08
CA THR A 8 -23.93 10.50 34.31
C THR A 8 -25.34 11.06 34.14
N ARG A 9 -25.92 11.64 35.20
CA ARG A 9 -27.26 12.25 35.14
C ARG A 9 -27.28 13.46 34.21
N GLN A 10 -26.28 14.35 34.30
CA GLN A 10 -26.15 15.49 33.40
C GLN A 10 -25.94 15.06 31.94
N PHE A 11 -25.17 14.00 31.68
CA PHE A 11 -25.02 13.45 30.34
C PHE A 11 -26.36 12.95 29.79
N ASN A 12 -27.08 12.10 30.53
CA ASN A 12 -28.34 11.52 30.09
C ASN A 12 -29.43 12.59 29.87
N HIS A 13 -29.50 13.60 30.73
CA HIS A 13 -30.48 14.67 30.58
C HIS A 13 -30.11 15.64 29.45
N ALA A 14 -28.96 16.30 29.58
CA ALA A 14 -28.68 17.42 28.70
C ALA A 14 -28.17 16.98 27.33
N VAL A 15 -27.39 15.90 27.23
CA VAL A 15 -26.79 15.46 25.96
C VAL A 15 -27.71 14.51 25.19
N LEU A 16 -28.31 13.51 25.86
CA LEU A 16 -29.14 12.52 25.17
C LEU A 16 -30.59 12.99 25.01
N LYS A 17 -31.19 13.63 26.03
CA LYS A 17 -32.61 14.03 26.00
C LYS A 17 -32.82 15.42 25.41
N GLU A 18 -31.95 16.38 25.69
CA GLU A 18 -32.07 17.77 25.22
C GLU A 18 -31.13 18.13 24.05
N SER A 19 -30.32 17.16 23.58
CA SER A 19 -29.37 17.34 22.48
C SER A 19 -28.38 18.50 22.66
N MET A 20 -28.11 18.93 23.90
CA MET A 20 -27.19 20.01 24.20
C MET A 20 -25.72 19.55 24.10
N PRO A 21 -24.84 20.31 23.42
CA PRO A 21 -23.44 19.90 23.19
C PRO A 21 -22.52 20.18 24.40
N LEU A 22 -23.02 20.02 25.63
CA LEU A 22 -22.27 20.25 26.89
C LEU A 22 -21.00 19.39 27.00
N TYR A 23 -20.97 18.25 26.30
CA TYR A 23 -19.77 17.41 26.20
C TYR A 23 -18.56 18.12 25.58
N ARG A 24 -18.75 19.24 24.87
CA ARG A 24 -17.65 20.03 24.27
C ARG A 24 -16.87 20.86 25.31
N LEU A 25 -17.45 21.11 26.48
CA LEU A 25 -16.91 22.02 27.50
C LEU A 25 -16.36 21.29 28.74
N HIS A 26 -16.67 19.99 28.90
CA HIS A 26 -16.25 19.22 30.06
C HIS A 26 -15.62 17.87 29.68
N PRO A 27 -14.34 17.62 30.01
CA PRO A 27 -13.62 16.38 29.64
C PRO A 27 -14.33 15.08 30.09
N GLY A 28 -14.98 15.10 31.26
CA GLY A 28 -15.74 13.95 31.77
C GLY A 28 -17.00 13.64 30.95
N LEU A 29 -17.67 14.66 30.42
CA LEU A 29 -18.84 14.48 29.55
C LEU A 29 -18.42 14.06 28.14
N LEU A 30 -17.31 14.61 27.64
CA LEU A 30 -16.70 14.16 26.37
C LEU A 30 -16.35 12.67 26.42
N LYS A 31 -15.75 12.21 27.51
CA LYS A 31 -15.40 10.80 27.71
C LYS A 31 -16.64 9.91 27.71
N LYS A 32 -17.74 10.32 28.35
CA LYS A 32 -19.02 9.59 28.32
C LYS A 32 -19.66 9.58 26.94
N TYR A 33 -19.61 10.72 26.23
CA TYR A 33 -20.05 10.79 24.83
C TYR A 33 -19.25 9.86 23.92
N GLY A 34 -17.93 9.79 24.11
CA GLY A 34 -17.06 8.86 23.40
C GLY A 34 -17.34 7.40 23.73
N GLN A 35 -17.59 7.08 25.00
CA GLN A 35 -17.98 5.73 25.43
C GLN A 35 -19.33 5.31 24.83
N HIS A 36 -20.33 6.21 24.85
CA HIS A 36 -21.64 5.97 24.26
C HIS A 36 -21.54 5.65 22.76
N ASN A 37 -20.78 6.47 22.03
CA ASN A 37 -20.60 6.31 20.58
C ASN A 37 -19.41 5.42 20.21
N LYS A 38 -18.90 4.63 21.18
CA LYS A 38 -17.79 3.67 21.02
C LYS A 38 -16.54 4.27 20.32
N PHE A 39 -16.32 5.57 20.45
CA PHE A 39 -15.25 6.32 19.79
C PHE A 39 -15.22 6.15 18.26
N GLN A 40 -16.38 6.00 17.63
CA GLN A 40 -16.51 5.86 16.18
C GLN A 40 -16.67 7.22 15.47
N ALA A 41 -17.11 7.21 14.20
CA ALA A 41 -17.21 8.40 13.35
C ALA A 41 -18.06 9.52 13.98
N GLU A 42 -19.19 9.20 14.61
CA GLU A 42 -20.05 10.19 15.28
C GLU A 42 -19.33 10.94 16.41
N PHE A 43 -18.59 10.23 17.26
CA PHE A 43 -17.77 10.86 18.30
C PHE A 43 -16.72 11.77 17.68
N SER A 44 -16.07 11.32 16.61
CA SER A 44 -15.01 12.07 15.94
C SER A 44 -15.57 13.34 15.29
N GLN A 45 -16.73 13.26 14.63
CA GLN A 45 -17.39 14.37 13.95
C GLN A 45 -17.95 15.41 14.93
N PHE A 46 -18.72 14.98 15.93
CA PHE A 46 -19.46 15.90 16.78
C PHE A 46 -18.71 16.27 18.06
N GLY A 47 -17.87 15.36 18.56
CA GLY A 47 -17.01 15.56 19.74
C GLY A 47 -15.64 16.12 19.38
N ALA A 48 -14.76 15.27 18.86
CA ALA A 48 -13.35 15.60 18.67
C ALA A 48 -13.13 16.77 17.69
N ARG A 49 -13.75 16.72 16.50
CA ARG A 49 -13.63 17.76 15.47
C ARG A 49 -14.17 19.10 15.94
N SER A 50 -15.28 19.12 16.68
CA SER A 50 -15.83 20.36 17.26
C SER A 50 -14.85 21.02 18.22
N ILE A 51 -14.19 20.23 19.08
CA ILE A 51 -13.17 20.75 20.00
C ILE A 51 -11.93 21.21 19.24
N LEU A 52 -11.45 20.41 18.26
CA LEU A 52 -10.30 20.79 17.44
C LEU A 52 -10.55 22.09 16.67
N LYS A 53 -11.76 22.32 16.15
CA LYS A 53 -12.13 23.61 15.53
C LYS A 53 -12.04 24.79 16.49
N LEU A 54 -12.25 24.58 17.80
CA LEU A 54 -12.14 25.64 18.82
C LEU A 54 -10.68 25.94 19.20
N ILE A 55 -9.82 24.92 19.22
CA ILE A 55 -8.43 25.07 19.73
C ILE A 55 -7.37 25.13 18.62
N THR A 56 -7.69 24.74 17.39
CA THR A 56 -6.75 24.73 16.26
C THR A 56 -7.29 25.48 15.06
N ILE A 57 -6.46 26.37 14.50
CA ILE A 57 -6.68 26.92 13.17
C ILE A 57 -5.95 26.01 12.19
N LYS A 58 -6.66 25.04 11.59
CA LYS A 58 -6.14 24.25 10.47
C LYS A 58 -6.44 24.97 9.16
N ARG A 59 -5.40 25.43 8.46
CA ARG A 59 -5.48 25.89 7.07
C ARG A 59 -4.78 24.88 6.17
N GLY A 60 -5.53 24.29 5.26
CA GLY A 60 -5.02 23.47 4.17
C GLY A 60 -4.81 24.28 2.90
N TRP A 61 -4.26 23.64 1.87
CA TRP A 61 -4.05 24.26 0.56
C TRP A 61 -5.35 24.71 -0.12
N LEU A 62 -6.44 23.99 0.15
CA LEU A 62 -7.78 24.29 -0.37
C LEU A 62 -8.66 25.02 0.66
N THR A 63 -8.07 25.61 1.70
CA THR A 63 -8.83 26.46 2.62
C THR A 63 -8.97 27.86 2.00
N PRO A 64 -10.20 28.39 1.86
CA PRO A 64 -10.41 29.70 1.26
C PRO A 64 -9.84 30.80 2.15
N LEU A 65 -9.26 31.81 1.51
CA LEU A 65 -8.72 33.01 2.12
C LEU A 65 -9.34 34.22 1.43
N THR A 66 -10.13 34.98 2.19
CA THR A 66 -10.64 36.26 1.71
C THR A 66 -9.56 37.33 1.91
N LEU A 67 -9.11 37.93 0.81
CA LEU A 67 -8.17 39.05 0.79
C LEU A 67 -8.85 40.34 1.23
N PRO A 68 -8.09 41.39 1.64
CA PRO A 68 -8.66 42.67 2.06
C PRO A 68 -9.54 43.36 1.01
N ASP A 69 -9.38 43.01 -0.26
CA ASP A 69 -10.17 43.52 -1.40
C ASP A 69 -11.44 42.69 -1.68
N GLY A 70 -11.74 41.69 -0.84
CA GLY A 70 -12.91 40.82 -0.97
C GLY A 70 -12.73 39.61 -1.89
N ARG A 71 -11.58 39.46 -2.59
CA ARG A 71 -11.31 38.28 -3.42
C ARG A 71 -11.07 37.05 -2.55
N VAL A 72 -11.56 35.89 -2.98
CA VAL A 72 -11.28 34.60 -2.34
C VAL A 72 -10.18 33.88 -3.13
N THR A 73 -9.06 33.59 -2.46
CA THR A 73 -7.93 32.80 -2.96
C THR A 73 -7.73 31.57 -2.09
N TRP A 74 -6.85 30.66 -2.49
CA TRP A 74 -6.53 29.44 -1.76
C TRP A 74 -5.01 29.28 -1.73
N ALA A 75 -4.45 28.80 -0.63
CA ALA A 75 -2.99 28.67 -0.50
C ALA A 75 -2.35 27.73 -1.56
N GLY A 76 -3.14 26.83 -2.16
CA GLY A 76 -2.73 25.91 -3.21
C GLY A 76 -3.12 26.32 -4.63
N GLU A 77 -3.63 27.54 -4.85
CA GLU A 77 -4.12 28.00 -6.17
C GLU A 77 -3.04 27.92 -7.25
N ASP A 78 -1.78 28.22 -6.89
CA ASP A 78 -0.62 28.16 -7.79
C ASP A 78 0.02 26.77 -7.91
N VAL A 79 -0.48 25.77 -7.16
CA VAL A 79 0.11 24.43 -7.19
C VAL A 79 -0.53 23.62 -8.32
N PRO A 80 0.28 23.00 -9.22
CA PRO A 80 -0.25 22.16 -10.28
C PRO A 80 -1.13 21.02 -9.78
N LYS A 81 -2.00 20.52 -10.66
CA LYS A 81 -2.91 19.43 -10.30
C LYS A 81 -2.16 18.12 -10.13
N MET A 82 -2.66 17.27 -9.26
CA MET A 82 -2.22 15.88 -9.14
C MET A 82 -3.29 14.95 -9.69
N PHE A 83 -2.88 14.05 -10.57
CA PHE A 83 -3.67 12.97 -11.10
C PHE A 83 -3.12 11.65 -10.57
N VAL A 84 -3.95 10.87 -9.90
CA VAL A 84 -3.62 9.50 -9.53
C VAL A 84 -4.37 8.59 -10.49
N HIS A 85 -3.69 7.57 -11.00
CA HIS A 85 -4.21 6.57 -11.91
C HIS A 85 -4.01 5.21 -11.26
N THR A 86 -5.09 4.45 -11.05
CA THR A 86 -4.95 3.04 -10.71
C THR A 86 -4.84 2.23 -12.01
N VAL A 87 -3.67 1.64 -12.25
CA VAL A 87 -3.39 0.80 -13.42
C VAL A 87 -3.69 -0.64 -13.03
N GLU A 88 -4.81 -1.15 -13.54
CA GLU A 88 -5.27 -2.50 -13.25
C GLU A 88 -4.72 -3.50 -14.27
N PHE A 89 -4.00 -4.52 -13.79
CA PHE A 89 -3.46 -5.60 -14.59
C PHE A 89 -4.25 -6.88 -14.41
N LYS A 90 -4.35 -7.68 -15.47
CA LYS A 90 -4.88 -9.04 -15.44
C LYS A 90 -3.76 -10.02 -15.76
N ALA A 91 -3.57 -11.00 -14.89
CA ALA A 91 -2.70 -12.13 -15.18
C ALA A 91 -3.34 -13.04 -16.24
N ASP A 92 -2.52 -13.77 -16.99
CA ASP A 92 -3.01 -14.86 -17.84
C ASP A 92 -3.64 -15.98 -16.99
N HIS A 93 -4.36 -16.90 -17.63
CA HIS A 93 -5.08 -17.96 -16.94
C HIS A 93 -4.20 -18.84 -16.03
N ASN A 94 -2.99 -19.20 -16.48
CA ASN A 94 -2.09 -20.07 -15.74
C ASN A 94 -1.49 -19.33 -14.54
N THR A 95 -1.02 -18.10 -14.76
CA THR A 95 -0.48 -17.24 -13.70
C THR A 95 -1.55 -16.94 -12.66
N LYS A 96 -2.78 -16.60 -13.07
CA LYS A 96 -3.91 -16.38 -12.15
C LYS A 96 -4.18 -17.61 -11.28
N LYS A 97 -4.21 -18.81 -11.87
CA LYS A 97 -4.42 -20.06 -11.13
C LYS A 97 -3.27 -20.34 -10.15
N ALA A 98 -2.03 -20.11 -10.56
CA ALA A 98 -0.85 -20.28 -9.70
C ALA A 98 -0.85 -19.28 -8.53
N MET A 99 -1.09 -18.00 -8.81
CA MET A 99 -1.27 -16.95 -7.80
C MET A 99 -2.36 -17.34 -6.81
N PHE A 100 -3.50 -17.83 -7.31
CA PHE A 100 -4.62 -18.24 -6.46
C PHE A 100 -4.22 -19.31 -5.45
N ASN A 101 -3.63 -20.42 -5.92
CA ASN A 101 -3.22 -21.52 -5.05
C ASN A 101 -2.23 -21.07 -3.97
N MET A 102 -1.28 -20.19 -4.33
CA MET A 102 -0.26 -19.69 -3.40
C MET A 102 -0.85 -18.74 -2.35
N ILE A 103 -1.66 -17.77 -2.79
CA ILE A 103 -2.30 -16.81 -1.90
C ILE A 103 -3.24 -17.54 -0.95
N ASP A 104 -4.03 -18.48 -1.46
CA ASP A 104 -5.02 -19.19 -0.66
C ASP A 104 -4.40 -20.04 0.45
N THR A 105 -3.27 -20.67 0.15
CA THR A 105 -2.50 -21.44 1.13
C THR A 105 -1.95 -20.55 2.26
N LEU A 106 -1.49 -19.34 1.94
CA LEU A 106 -0.82 -18.46 2.89
C LEU A 106 -1.76 -17.56 3.68
N ILE A 107 -2.89 -17.14 3.10
CA ILE A 107 -3.72 -16.07 3.67
C ILE A 107 -4.32 -16.45 5.03
N ASN A 108 -4.58 -17.73 5.27
CA ASN A 108 -5.08 -18.23 6.55
C ASN A 108 -4.09 -18.01 7.71
N GLY A 109 -2.79 -17.93 7.42
CA GLY A 109 -1.75 -17.63 8.40
C GLY A 109 -1.49 -16.14 8.61
N LEU A 110 -2.18 -15.25 7.88
CA LEU A 110 -1.89 -13.81 7.91
C LEU A 110 -2.11 -13.19 9.29
N TYR A 111 -3.06 -13.70 10.07
CA TYR A 111 -3.33 -13.22 11.43
C TYR A 111 -3.06 -14.33 12.45
N ILE A 112 -2.31 -13.99 13.50
CA ILE A 112 -1.99 -14.89 14.61
C ILE A 112 -2.72 -14.37 15.85
N ALA A 113 -3.39 -15.27 16.58
CA ALA A 113 -3.97 -14.93 17.87
C ALA A 113 -2.85 -14.62 18.88
N THR A 114 -2.93 -13.45 19.50
CA THR A 114 -2.03 -13.12 20.62
C THR A 114 -2.62 -13.67 21.92
N PRO A 115 -1.81 -14.30 22.79
CA PRO A 115 -2.28 -14.70 24.12
C PRO A 115 -2.80 -13.49 24.87
N SER A 116 -3.96 -13.61 25.50
CA SER A 116 -4.48 -12.56 26.37
C SER A 116 -3.54 -12.39 27.56
N THR A 117 -2.74 -11.33 27.55
CA THR A 117 -1.96 -10.93 28.72
C THR A 117 -2.85 -10.05 29.59
N GLU A 118 -3.04 -10.45 30.84
CA GLU A 118 -3.74 -9.64 31.83
C GLU A 118 -2.82 -8.48 32.23
N HIS A 119 -3.19 -7.27 31.83
CA HIS A 119 -2.54 -6.08 32.35
C HIS A 119 -3.34 -5.55 33.55
N GLN A 120 -2.69 -5.50 34.72
CA GLN A 120 -3.19 -4.72 35.84
C GLN A 120 -3.03 -3.24 35.50
N THR A 121 -4.14 -2.54 35.34
CA THR A 121 -4.13 -1.08 35.28
C THR A 121 -3.84 -0.53 36.68
N ALA A 122 -3.28 0.68 36.77
CA ALA A 122 -2.98 1.38 38.05
C ALA A 122 -4.20 1.57 38.99
N GLN A 123 -5.40 1.15 38.56
CA GLN A 123 -6.65 1.16 39.33
C GLN A 123 -7.15 -0.25 39.70
N GLY A 124 -6.30 -1.29 39.63
CA GLY A 124 -6.64 -2.65 40.06
C GLY A 124 -7.62 -3.40 39.15
N ARG A 125 -7.93 -2.89 37.95
CA ARG A 125 -8.74 -3.60 36.95
C ARG A 125 -7.84 -4.37 35.98
N THR A 126 -8.06 -5.67 35.87
CA THR A 126 -7.52 -6.53 34.82
C THR A 126 -8.30 -6.30 33.53
N LYS A 127 -7.61 -5.96 32.44
CA LYS A 127 -8.18 -6.00 31.08
C LYS A 127 -7.46 -7.08 30.29
N SER A 128 -8.19 -8.14 29.94
CA SER A 128 -7.80 -9.06 28.88
C SER A 128 -8.05 -8.38 27.53
N LYS A 129 -6.99 -8.18 26.75
CA LYS A 129 -7.10 -7.83 25.32
C LYS A 129 -6.34 -8.89 24.53
N GLY A 130 -6.98 -10.04 24.31
CA GLY A 130 -6.58 -10.90 23.20
C GLY A 130 -6.80 -10.14 21.89
N GLY A 131 -5.79 -10.08 21.03
CA GLY A 131 -5.85 -9.41 19.73
C GLY A 131 -5.36 -10.31 18.60
N LEU A 132 -5.70 -9.95 17.37
CA LEU A 132 -5.08 -10.52 16.17
C LEU A 132 -3.87 -9.69 15.79
N LEU A 133 -2.71 -10.31 15.70
CA LEU A 133 -1.49 -9.68 15.20
C LEU A 133 -1.21 -10.14 13.78
N MET A 134 -0.92 -9.20 12.89
CA MET A 134 -0.59 -9.51 11.50
C MET A 134 0.82 -10.11 11.41
N ASN A 135 0.93 -11.27 10.77
CA ASN A 135 2.20 -11.90 10.45
C ASN A 135 2.87 -11.14 9.29
N ALA A 136 3.85 -10.29 9.62
CA ALA A 136 4.56 -9.47 8.64
C ALA A 136 5.27 -10.29 7.55
N ASN A 137 5.75 -11.49 7.86
CA ASN A 137 6.42 -12.36 6.88
C ASN A 137 5.44 -12.91 5.84
N ILE A 138 4.26 -13.34 6.29
CA ILE A 138 3.19 -13.81 5.38
C ILE A 138 2.66 -12.65 4.55
N PHE A 139 2.42 -11.49 5.17
CA PHE A 139 2.02 -10.27 4.46
C PHE A 139 3.00 -9.91 3.34
N ARG A 140 4.31 -9.90 3.66
CA ARG A 140 5.38 -9.65 2.68
C ARG A 140 5.33 -10.63 1.52
N ARG A 141 5.26 -11.94 1.80
CA ARG A 141 5.22 -12.97 0.74
C ARG A 141 4.01 -12.81 -0.16
N LEU A 142 2.82 -12.61 0.42
CA LEU A 142 1.57 -12.39 -0.31
C LEU A 142 1.63 -11.14 -1.21
N SER A 143 2.19 -10.04 -0.69
CA SER A 143 2.37 -8.80 -1.45
C SER A 143 3.39 -8.97 -2.58
N LEU A 144 4.53 -9.64 -2.33
CA LEU A 144 5.53 -9.95 -3.35
C LEU A 144 4.96 -10.82 -4.49
N THR A 145 4.14 -11.83 -4.17
CA THR A 145 3.44 -12.67 -5.15
C THR A 145 2.51 -11.84 -6.05
N SER A 146 1.92 -10.78 -5.52
CA SER A 146 1.03 -9.89 -6.30
C SER A 146 1.78 -8.91 -7.20
N THR A 147 3.06 -8.66 -6.90
CA THR A 147 3.97 -7.94 -7.80
C THR A 147 4.42 -8.80 -8.98
N ASP A 148 4.83 -10.03 -8.68
CA ASP A 148 5.24 -11.04 -9.66
C ASP A 148 5.15 -12.42 -9.00
N ILE A 149 4.50 -13.36 -9.68
CA ILE A 149 4.34 -14.75 -9.21
C ILE A 149 5.68 -15.40 -8.88
N ASN A 150 6.73 -15.08 -9.64
CA ASN A 150 8.07 -15.63 -9.47
C ASN A 150 8.74 -15.17 -8.17
N ASN A 151 8.33 -14.03 -7.60
CA ASN A 151 8.85 -13.57 -6.31
C ASN A 151 8.51 -14.54 -5.17
N PHE A 152 7.45 -15.34 -5.31
CA PHE A 152 7.14 -16.38 -4.33
C PHE A 152 8.23 -17.44 -4.27
N THR A 153 8.72 -17.90 -5.42
CA THR A 153 9.81 -18.88 -5.51
C THR A 153 11.09 -18.31 -4.89
N LEU A 154 11.37 -17.03 -5.16
CA LEU A 154 12.51 -16.31 -4.60
C LEU A 154 12.45 -16.18 -3.08
N THR A 155 11.25 -16.16 -2.49
CA THR A 155 11.05 -16.03 -1.05
C THR A 155 10.72 -17.33 -0.32
N SER A 156 10.73 -18.45 -1.05
CA SER A 156 10.44 -19.75 -0.46
C SER A 156 11.71 -20.35 0.14
N PRO A 157 11.68 -20.76 1.43
CA PRO A 157 12.83 -21.33 2.13
C PRO A 157 13.08 -22.77 1.66
N THR A 158 13.62 -22.91 0.45
CA THR A 158 13.95 -24.21 -0.14
C THR A 158 15.46 -24.40 -0.21
N VAL A 159 15.92 -25.65 -0.11
CA VAL A 159 17.35 -26.01 -0.26
C VAL A 159 17.89 -25.53 -1.60
N ARG A 160 17.07 -25.61 -2.67
CA ARG A 160 17.41 -25.08 -3.99
C ARG A 160 17.69 -23.58 -3.94
N ASN A 161 16.82 -22.81 -3.28
CA ASN A 161 16.99 -21.37 -3.16
C ASN A 161 18.27 -21.00 -2.41
N ALA A 162 18.47 -21.60 -1.22
CA ALA A 162 19.68 -21.38 -0.42
C ALA A 162 20.98 -21.72 -1.18
N LYS A 163 20.97 -22.79 -1.98
CA LYS A 163 22.14 -23.19 -2.78
C LYS A 163 22.40 -22.23 -3.95
N VAL A 164 21.37 -21.94 -4.76
CA VAL A 164 21.52 -21.04 -5.92
C VAL A 164 21.93 -19.63 -5.49
N LEU A 165 21.46 -19.18 -4.33
CA LEU A 165 21.89 -17.93 -3.71
C LEU A 165 23.39 -17.95 -3.37
N THR A 166 23.85 -18.97 -2.66
CA THR A 166 25.28 -19.13 -2.30
C THR A 166 26.16 -19.16 -3.55
N ASP A 167 25.69 -19.83 -4.61
CA ASP A 167 26.41 -19.94 -5.88
C ASP A 167 26.36 -18.63 -6.69
N ALA A 168 25.27 -17.86 -6.59
CA ALA A 168 25.14 -16.55 -7.23
C ALA A 168 26.09 -15.52 -6.60
N ASP A 169 26.27 -15.59 -5.28
CA ASP A 169 27.25 -14.78 -4.53
C ASP A 169 28.69 -15.06 -5.00
N ALA A 170 28.99 -16.30 -5.42
CA ALA A 170 30.33 -16.72 -5.86
C ALA A 170 30.67 -16.36 -7.33
N ALA A 171 29.76 -15.69 -8.06
CA ALA A 171 29.91 -15.30 -9.47
C ALA A 171 30.23 -16.45 -10.45
N THR A 172 30.07 -17.72 -10.05
CA THR A 172 30.51 -18.88 -10.85
C THR A 172 29.65 -19.08 -12.09
N THR A 173 30.26 -19.52 -13.20
CA THR A 173 29.55 -19.90 -14.43
C THR A 173 28.75 -21.18 -14.19
N TYR A 174 27.41 -21.10 -14.19
CA TYR A 174 26.56 -22.29 -14.06
C TYR A 174 26.81 -23.27 -15.20
N THR A 175 27.33 -24.46 -14.89
CA THR A 175 27.33 -25.59 -15.82
C THR A 175 26.10 -26.47 -15.56
N PRO A 176 25.50 -27.09 -16.59
CA PRO A 176 24.40 -28.06 -16.40
C PRO A 176 24.74 -29.18 -15.40
N GLN A 177 26.03 -29.52 -15.25
CA GLN A 177 26.50 -30.57 -14.33
C GLN A 177 26.42 -30.20 -12.84
N THR A 178 26.58 -28.93 -12.44
CA THR A 178 26.52 -28.50 -11.02
C THR A 178 25.09 -28.50 -10.46
N ILE A 179 24.09 -28.41 -11.34
CA ILE A 179 22.67 -28.40 -10.99
C ILE A 179 22.06 -29.82 -11.08
N ALA A 180 22.50 -30.64 -12.05
CA ALA A 180 22.12 -32.04 -12.16
C ALA A 180 22.62 -32.88 -10.96
N SER A 181 23.84 -32.61 -10.46
CA SER A 181 24.36 -33.25 -9.24
C SER A 181 23.57 -32.86 -7.98
N ALA A 182 23.02 -31.65 -7.94
CA ALA A 182 22.15 -31.19 -6.85
C ALA A 182 20.78 -31.89 -6.87
N ALA A 183 20.21 -32.12 -8.05
CA ALA A 183 18.96 -32.87 -8.20
C ALA A 183 19.14 -34.37 -7.92
N ALA A 184 20.29 -34.94 -8.29
CA ALA A 184 20.62 -36.36 -8.05
C ALA A 184 20.90 -36.66 -6.56
N GLN A 185 21.51 -35.74 -5.80
CA GLN A 185 21.71 -35.91 -4.35
C GLN A 185 20.40 -35.92 -3.55
N ILE A 186 19.30 -35.40 -4.10
CA ILE A 186 17.98 -35.37 -3.45
C ILE A 186 17.29 -36.75 -3.50
N GLY A 187 17.64 -37.61 -4.46
CA GLY A 187 17.04 -38.95 -4.59
C GLY A 187 17.68 -40.03 -3.70
N GLY A 188 18.83 -39.76 -3.06
CA GLY A 188 19.67 -40.80 -2.46
C GLY A 188 19.91 -40.71 -0.95
N SER A 189 19.36 -39.74 -0.23
CA SER A 189 19.68 -39.59 1.21
C SER A 189 18.53 -39.00 2.02
N THR A 190 17.45 -39.76 2.13
CA THR A 190 16.33 -39.49 3.05
C THR A 190 16.69 -39.81 4.52
N SER A 191 17.90 -40.27 4.84
CA SER A 191 18.21 -40.82 6.18
C SER A 191 19.39 -40.20 6.96
N MET A 192 20.12 -39.19 6.45
CA MET A 192 21.24 -38.57 7.21
C MET A 192 21.27 -37.04 7.23
N ILE A 193 20.21 -36.36 6.80
CA ILE A 193 20.01 -34.90 7.05
C ILE A 193 19.03 -34.68 8.22
N THR A 194 18.71 -35.75 8.95
CA THR A 194 17.80 -35.73 10.10
C THR A 194 18.63 -35.63 11.38
N ARG A 195 18.95 -34.40 11.83
CA ARG A 195 18.98 -33.95 13.25
C ARG A 195 19.93 -32.80 13.63
N GLN A 196 20.81 -32.29 12.76
CA GLN A 196 21.78 -31.24 13.18
C GLN A 196 21.81 -29.94 12.37
N LYS A 197 20.88 -29.73 11.42
CA LYS A 197 20.74 -28.44 10.70
C LYS A 197 19.30 -27.93 10.67
N THR A 198 18.59 -28.10 11.79
CA THR A 198 17.30 -27.47 12.07
C THR A 198 17.50 -26.11 12.75
N GLU A 199 18.64 -25.44 12.54
CA GLU A 199 18.75 -24.01 12.75
C GLU A 199 18.15 -23.34 11.51
N LYS A 200 16.98 -22.71 11.69
CA LYS A 200 16.27 -21.81 10.75
C LYS A 200 16.78 -21.87 9.31
N LEU A 201 16.09 -22.62 8.43
CA LEU A 201 16.08 -22.28 7.01
C LEU A 201 15.55 -20.83 6.91
N MET A 202 16.46 -19.86 6.91
CA MET A 202 16.16 -18.44 6.80
C MET A 202 15.32 -18.23 5.53
N VAL A 203 14.30 -17.38 5.65
CA VAL A 203 13.44 -17.04 4.52
C VAL A 203 14.30 -16.32 3.49
N SER A 204 14.56 -16.99 2.37
CA SER A 204 15.28 -16.40 1.24
C SER A 204 14.60 -15.10 0.78
N GLY A 205 15.38 -14.12 0.31
CA GLY A 205 14.85 -12.80 -0.08
C GLY A 205 14.58 -11.81 1.06
N ASP A 206 15.15 -12.00 2.25
CA ASP A 206 15.15 -11.00 3.31
C ASP A 206 16.16 -9.87 3.07
N ILE A 207 16.03 -8.74 3.78
CA ILE A 207 16.87 -7.52 3.61
C ILE A 207 18.36 -7.87 3.52
N GLU A 208 18.87 -8.68 4.44
CA GLU A 208 20.30 -9.06 4.48
C GLU A 208 20.75 -9.82 3.23
N GLU A 209 19.93 -10.74 2.75
CA GLU A 209 20.23 -11.56 1.58
C GLU A 209 20.18 -10.77 0.27
N VAL A 210 19.13 -9.99 0.13
CA VAL A 210 18.87 -9.08 -0.98
C VAL A 210 20.01 -8.05 -1.07
N ASN A 211 20.41 -7.48 0.05
CA ASN A 211 21.57 -6.60 0.13
C ASN A 211 22.89 -7.26 -0.32
N ARG A 212 23.15 -8.52 0.06
CA ARG A 212 24.36 -9.26 -0.37
C ARG A 212 24.43 -9.41 -1.88
N LEU A 213 23.33 -9.79 -2.53
CA LEU A 213 23.27 -9.92 -3.99
C LEU A 213 23.52 -8.60 -4.72
N THR A 214 23.14 -7.46 -4.12
CA THR A 214 23.37 -6.13 -4.70
C THR A 214 24.86 -5.79 -4.77
N ALA A 215 25.61 -6.14 -3.73
CA ALA A 215 27.03 -5.84 -3.65
C ALA A 215 27.82 -6.52 -4.80
N SER A 216 27.32 -7.67 -5.27
CA SER A 216 27.88 -8.44 -6.39
C SER A 216 27.42 -7.94 -7.78
N GLY A 217 26.64 -6.86 -7.86
CA GLY A 217 26.21 -6.21 -9.10
C GLY A 217 24.79 -6.56 -9.56
N SER A 218 24.15 -5.64 -10.25
CA SER A 218 22.71 -5.71 -10.59
C SER A 218 22.33 -6.85 -11.54
N HIS A 219 23.25 -7.36 -12.35
CA HIS A 219 22.95 -8.55 -13.18
C HIS A 219 22.79 -9.82 -12.35
N THR A 220 23.35 -9.86 -11.13
CA THR A 220 23.33 -11.03 -10.24
C THR A 220 21.92 -11.34 -9.74
N ILE A 221 21.08 -10.33 -9.45
CA ILE A 221 19.70 -10.56 -9.00
C ILE A 221 18.82 -11.14 -10.13
N LEU A 222 18.98 -10.67 -11.37
CA LEU A 222 18.23 -11.19 -12.53
C LEU A 222 18.69 -12.61 -12.87
N ARG A 223 19.98 -12.87 -12.73
CA ARG A 223 20.56 -14.21 -12.90
C ARG A 223 20.03 -15.17 -11.85
N TRP A 224 20.07 -14.80 -10.58
CA TRP A 224 19.51 -15.58 -9.47
C TRP A 224 18.03 -15.90 -9.70
N ARG A 225 17.23 -14.89 -10.07
CA ARG A 225 15.82 -15.06 -10.45
C ARG A 225 15.66 -16.09 -11.57
N HIS A 226 16.37 -15.93 -12.68
CA HIS A 226 16.30 -16.86 -13.83
C HIS A 226 16.57 -18.31 -13.44
N TYR A 227 17.65 -18.59 -12.70
CA TYR A 227 18.01 -19.98 -12.36
C TYR A 227 17.02 -20.65 -11.40
N LEU A 228 16.29 -19.86 -10.62
CA LEU A 228 15.25 -20.36 -9.74
C LEU A 228 13.92 -20.58 -10.45
N THR A 229 13.58 -19.73 -11.42
CA THR A 229 12.25 -19.73 -12.05
C THR A 229 12.21 -20.42 -13.40
N ARG A 230 13.36 -20.72 -14.02
CA ARG A 230 13.42 -21.41 -15.31
C ARG A 230 12.76 -22.78 -15.27
N GLU A 231 12.04 -23.09 -16.35
CA GLU A 231 11.35 -24.37 -16.56
C GLU A 231 12.31 -25.54 -16.67
N SER A 232 13.48 -25.34 -17.30
CA SER A 232 14.45 -26.40 -17.56
C SER A 232 15.87 -26.01 -17.14
N PRO A 233 16.65 -26.94 -16.56
CA PRO A 233 18.07 -26.74 -16.30
C PRO A 233 18.91 -26.44 -17.55
N LYS A 234 18.40 -26.79 -18.73
CA LYS A 234 19.06 -26.59 -20.02
C LYS A 234 19.08 -25.13 -20.46
N TYR A 235 18.17 -24.28 -19.95
CA TYR A 235 18.09 -22.88 -20.36
C TYR A 235 19.13 -22.03 -19.61
N PRO A 236 20.20 -21.55 -20.28
CA PRO A 236 21.17 -20.67 -19.65
C PRO A 236 20.58 -19.28 -19.44
N PHE A 237 21.20 -18.47 -18.58
CA PHE A 237 20.86 -17.06 -18.49
C PHE A 237 21.26 -16.36 -19.79
N PRO A 238 20.38 -15.57 -20.42
CA PRO A 238 20.69 -14.89 -21.68
C PRO A 238 21.87 -13.93 -21.52
N THR A 239 22.72 -13.82 -22.56
CA THR A 239 23.83 -12.85 -22.60
C THR A 239 23.39 -11.50 -23.17
N ASN A 240 22.37 -11.50 -24.04
CA ASN A 240 21.81 -10.30 -24.65
C ASN A 240 20.89 -9.57 -23.66
N ARG A 241 21.12 -8.27 -23.45
CA ARG A 241 20.33 -7.42 -22.53
C ARG A 241 18.84 -7.39 -22.87
N LEU A 242 18.47 -7.33 -24.15
CA LEU A 242 17.07 -7.37 -24.58
C LEU A 242 16.41 -8.69 -24.15
N GLN A 243 17.09 -9.82 -24.38
CA GLN A 243 16.56 -11.12 -23.96
C GLN A 243 16.50 -11.26 -22.44
N GLN A 244 17.49 -10.72 -21.71
CA GLN A 244 17.45 -10.66 -20.24
C GLN A 244 16.22 -9.88 -19.75
N LEU A 245 15.93 -8.73 -20.36
CA LEU A 245 14.75 -7.93 -20.04
C LEU A 245 13.46 -8.65 -20.36
N THR A 246 13.30 -9.11 -21.62
CA THR A 246 12.08 -9.80 -22.08
C THR A 246 11.75 -10.96 -21.16
N LEU A 247 12.72 -11.80 -20.83
CA LEU A 247 12.51 -12.94 -19.94
C LEU A 247 12.20 -12.52 -18.49
N SER A 248 12.83 -11.44 -18.02
CA SER A 248 12.65 -10.98 -16.64
C SER A 248 11.30 -10.32 -16.38
N VAL A 249 10.70 -9.70 -17.41
CA VAL A 249 9.39 -9.02 -17.29
C VAL A 249 8.23 -9.84 -17.85
N TYR A 250 8.49 -10.95 -18.54
CA TYR A 250 7.49 -11.74 -19.27
C TYR A 250 6.23 -12.05 -18.44
N ASP A 251 6.41 -12.55 -17.22
CA ASP A 251 5.30 -12.94 -16.33
C ASP A 251 4.83 -11.80 -15.39
N SER A 252 5.45 -10.62 -15.44
CA SER A 252 5.12 -9.49 -14.57
C SER A 252 4.72 -8.26 -15.37
N PRO A 253 3.40 -8.05 -15.57
CA PRO A 253 2.93 -6.84 -16.22
C PRO A 253 3.27 -5.57 -15.44
N LYS A 254 3.44 -5.65 -14.11
CA LYS A 254 3.93 -4.52 -13.29
C LYS A 254 5.36 -4.15 -13.65
N TYR A 255 6.28 -5.12 -13.73
CA TYR A 255 7.66 -4.85 -14.14
C TYR A 255 7.75 -4.35 -15.59
N ALA A 256 6.97 -4.95 -16.50
CA ALA A 256 6.89 -4.49 -17.88
C ALA A 256 6.40 -3.03 -17.98
N PHE A 257 5.35 -2.68 -17.22
CA PHE A 257 4.83 -1.31 -17.15
C PHE A 257 5.88 -0.32 -16.63
N ILE A 258 6.61 -0.68 -15.57
CA ILE A 258 7.65 0.19 -14.99
C ILE A 258 8.76 0.46 -16.01
N VAL A 259 9.29 -0.59 -16.66
CA VAL A 259 10.34 -0.43 -17.67
C VAL A 259 9.85 0.42 -18.83
N GLY A 260 8.64 0.14 -19.35
CA GLY A 260 8.03 0.92 -20.44
C GLY A 260 7.83 2.39 -20.08
N MET A 261 7.29 2.67 -18.88
CA MET A 261 7.04 4.03 -18.40
C MET A 261 8.35 4.83 -18.25
N VAL A 262 9.41 4.23 -17.69
CA VAL A 262 10.69 4.95 -17.54
C VAL A 262 11.35 5.19 -18.89
N LEU A 263 11.26 4.24 -19.84
CA LEU A 263 11.75 4.43 -21.21
C LEU A 263 11.01 5.57 -21.92
N GLN A 264 9.67 5.59 -21.85
CA GLN A 264 8.86 6.67 -22.39
C GLN A 264 9.24 8.02 -21.76
N LYS A 265 9.33 8.09 -20.43
CA LYS A 265 9.68 9.35 -19.74
C LYS A 265 11.09 9.81 -20.03
N LYS A 266 12.03 8.89 -20.28
CA LYS A 266 13.37 9.23 -20.77
C LYS A 266 13.33 9.92 -22.14
N GLU A 267 12.51 9.45 -23.08
CA GLU A 267 12.33 10.10 -24.39
C GLU A 267 11.77 11.52 -24.24
N GLU A 268 10.90 11.73 -23.24
CA GLU A 268 10.37 13.05 -22.87
C GLU A 268 11.37 13.91 -22.04
N ALA A 269 12.59 13.42 -21.80
CA ALA A 269 13.59 14.03 -20.91
C ALA A 269 13.05 14.30 -19.48
N LYS A 270 12.19 13.39 -18.98
CA LYS A 270 11.59 13.43 -17.64
C LYS A 270 12.09 12.28 -16.76
N LYS A 271 12.04 12.53 -15.45
CA LYS A 271 12.38 11.55 -14.42
C LYS A 271 11.15 10.86 -13.86
N VAL A 272 11.36 9.67 -13.32
CA VAL A 272 10.32 8.88 -12.63
C VAL A 272 10.72 8.55 -11.20
N LEU A 273 9.82 8.75 -10.26
CA LEU A 273 9.96 8.33 -8.86
C LEU A 273 9.20 7.01 -8.62
N ILE A 274 9.86 5.95 -8.14
CA ILE A 274 9.27 4.61 -8.06
C ILE A 274 9.32 4.09 -6.63
N PHE A 275 8.22 4.19 -5.90
CA PHE A 275 8.13 3.65 -4.55
C PHE A 275 7.88 2.14 -4.58
N ALA A 276 8.82 1.39 -4.02
CA ALA A 276 8.71 -0.03 -3.74
C ALA A 276 8.66 -0.25 -2.22
N SER A 277 7.69 -1.05 -1.77
CA SER A 277 7.52 -1.36 -0.35
C SER A 277 8.51 -2.43 0.09
N HIS A 278 8.79 -3.42 -0.78
CA HIS A 278 9.69 -4.51 -0.48
C HIS A 278 11.10 -4.31 -1.09
N PRO A 279 12.17 -4.61 -0.33
CA PRO A 279 13.56 -4.52 -0.81
C PRO A 279 13.83 -5.34 -2.07
N LEU A 280 13.32 -6.57 -2.13
CA LEU A 280 13.48 -7.47 -3.28
C LEU A 280 12.91 -6.82 -4.56
N THR A 281 11.70 -6.26 -4.48
CA THR A 281 11.05 -5.53 -5.58
C THR A 281 11.88 -4.33 -6.02
N SER A 282 12.35 -3.51 -5.07
CA SER A 282 13.20 -2.35 -5.34
C SER A 282 14.46 -2.73 -6.13
N MET A 283 15.08 -3.86 -5.78
CA MET A 283 16.28 -4.33 -6.46
C MET A 283 16.02 -4.91 -7.83
N ILE A 284 14.97 -5.73 -7.99
CA ILE A 284 14.60 -6.26 -9.30
C ILE A 284 14.31 -5.10 -10.26
N ILE A 285 13.55 -4.09 -9.82
CA ILE A 285 13.29 -2.88 -10.62
C ILE A 285 14.59 -2.18 -10.99
N THR A 286 15.50 -1.96 -10.03
CA THR A 286 16.78 -1.29 -10.30
C THR A 286 17.58 -2.06 -11.35
N ALA A 287 17.71 -3.38 -11.20
CA ALA A 287 18.43 -4.23 -12.14
C ALA A 287 17.80 -4.29 -13.53
N LEU A 288 16.46 -4.32 -13.61
CA LEU A 288 15.73 -4.25 -14.87
C LEU A 288 16.04 -2.92 -15.59
N LEU A 289 15.91 -1.79 -14.90
CA LEU A 289 16.13 -0.48 -15.49
C LEU A 289 17.59 -0.29 -15.93
N GLU A 290 18.57 -0.74 -15.15
CA GLU A 290 19.98 -0.71 -15.53
C GLU A 290 20.29 -1.62 -16.73
N THR A 291 19.67 -2.81 -16.79
CA THR A 291 19.77 -3.70 -17.96
C THR A 291 19.18 -3.05 -19.21
N ALA A 292 18.14 -2.22 -19.06
CA ALA A 292 17.59 -1.37 -20.13
C ALA A 292 18.47 -0.16 -20.49
N GLY A 293 19.66 -0.03 -19.90
CA GLY A 293 20.59 1.08 -20.18
C GLY A 293 20.16 2.41 -19.55
N LEU A 294 19.40 2.35 -18.45
CA LEU A 294 18.96 3.53 -17.72
C LEU A 294 19.87 3.78 -16.52
N ARG A 295 20.26 5.03 -16.30
CA ARG A 295 20.91 5.49 -15.07
C ARG A 295 19.88 5.69 -13.97
N ILE A 296 20.02 4.94 -12.88
CA ILE A 296 19.06 4.89 -11.77
C ILE A 296 19.74 5.27 -10.45
N LEU A 297 18.99 5.90 -9.56
CA LEU A 297 19.34 6.06 -8.16
C LEU A 297 18.48 5.13 -7.31
N SER A 298 18.99 4.64 -6.18
CA SER A 298 18.21 3.90 -5.19
C SER A 298 18.42 4.47 -3.79
N ILE A 299 17.39 4.37 -2.95
CA ILE A 299 17.48 4.71 -1.53
C ILE A 299 16.96 3.52 -0.72
N THR A 300 17.86 2.91 0.03
CA THR A 300 17.63 1.73 0.85
C THR A 300 18.03 1.98 2.30
N SER A 301 17.73 1.03 3.20
CA SER A 301 18.10 1.11 4.61
C SER A 301 19.60 1.15 4.85
N GLN A 302 20.41 0.67 3.90
CA GLN A 302 21.86 0.66 3.99
C GLN A 302 22.51 2.04 3.80
N HIS A 303 21.82 2.95 3.11
CA HIS A 303 22.38 4.27 2.82
C HIS A 303 22.39 5.12 4.08
N SER A 304 23.51 5.81 4.34
CA SER A 304 23.60 6.81 5.39
C SER A 304 22.70 8.02 5.08
N THR A 305 22.42 8.85 6.08
CA THR A 305 21.66 10.09 5.86
C THR A 305 22.32 10.98 4.80
N ALA A 306 23.65 11.10 4.83
CA ALA A 306 24.40 11.88 3.86
C ALA A 306 24.29 11.32 2.43
N ASP A 307 24.28 9.99 2.26
CA ASP A 307 24.12 9.37 0.95
C ASP A 307 22.70 9.58 0.39
N ARG A 308 21.69 9.53 1.27
CA ARG A 308 20.30 9.83 0.89
C ARG A 308 20.14 11.26 0.44
N GLU A 309 20.74 12.21 1.16
CA GLU A 309 20.73 13.63 0.78
C GLU A 309 21.42 13.87 -0.56
N LYS A 310 22.56 13.22 -0.81
CA LYS A 310 23.25 13.27 -2.11
C LYS A 310 22.38 12.70 -3.23
N ALA A 311 21.74 11.55 -3.01
CA ALA A 311 20.84 10.95 -4.00
C ALA A 311 19.64 11.87 -4.31
N VAL A 312 19.03 12.47 -3.29
CA VAL A 312 17.94 13.44 -3.44
C VAL A 312 18.41 14.69 -4.21
N ALA A 313 19.60 15.20 -3.89
CA ALA A 313 20.18 16.35 -4.57
C ALA A 313 20.45 16.07 -6.06
N HIS A 314 21.05 14.93 -6.39
CA HIS A 314 21.25 14.51 -7.77
C HIS A 314 19.92 14.29 -8.50
N PHE A 315 18.94 13.65 -7.85
CA PHE A 315 17.64 13.43 -8.48
C PHE A 315 16.93 14.73 -8.81
N ASN A 316 16.98 15.73 -7.93
CA ASN A 316 16.36 17.03 -8.13
C ASN A 316 17.13 17.97 -9.08
N HIS A 317 18.32 17.60 -9.56
CA HIS A 317 19.12 18.44 -10.46
C HIS A 317 18.75 18.19 -11.94
N PRO A 318 18.26 19.18 -12.70
CA PRO A 318 17.80 19.04 -14.10
C PRO A 318 18.82 18.41 -15.08
N GLY A 319 20.12 18.55 -14.81
CA GLY A 319 21.19 18.00 -15.63
C GLY A 319 21.86 16.73 -15.10
N SER A 320 21.33 16.08 -14.05
CA SER A 320 22.04 14.94 -13.43
C SER A 320 22.09 13.68 -14.31
N GLY A 321 21.23 13.60 -15.32
CA GLY A 321 21.23 12.51 -16.29
C GLY A 321 20.68 11.18 -15.77
N TYR A 322 20.23 11.12 -14.52
CA TYR A 322 19.46 10.00 -13.99
C TYR A 322 18.04 10.03 -14.55
N HIS A 323 17.48 8.85 -14.83
CA HIS A 323 16.14 8.71 -15.40
C HIS A 323 15.09 8.31 -14.35
N ALA A 324 15.50 7.61 -13.29
CA ALA A 324 14.59 7.27 -12.20
C ALA A 324 15.28 7.18 -10.84
N LEU A 325 14.48 7.29 -9.79
CA LEU A 325 14.86 7.04 -8.40
C LEU A 325 13.91 5.99 -7.81
N VAL A 326 14.48 4.94 -7.22
CA VAL A 326 13.74 3.85 -6.56
C VAL A 326 13.99 3.91 -5.05
N PRO A 327 13.18 4.66 -4.27
CA PRO A 327 13.31 4.68 -2.83
C PRO A 327 12.40 3.63 -2.17
N SER A 328 12.84 3.14 -1.01
CA SER A 328 11.97 2.38 -0.12
C SER A 328 10.85 3.24 0.45
N THR A 329 9.61 2.75 0.35
CA THR A 329 8.41 3.40 0.92
C THR A 329 8.56 3.71 2.40
N THR A 330 9.08 2.78 3.20
CA THR A 330 9.17 2.95 4.66
C THR A 330 10.16 4.04 5.07
N ILE A 331 11.19 4.28 4.25
CA ILE A 331 12.26 5.23 4.55
C ILE A 331 11.94 6.62 3.99
N SER A 332 11.38 6.68 2.79
CA SER A 332 11.30 7.92 2.01
C SER A 332 9.89 8.48 1.85
N ALA A 333 8.89 7.86 2.48
CA ALA A 333 7.53 8.42 2.54
C ALA A 333 7.50 9.78 3.28
N PHE A 334 8.47 10.04 4.16
CA PHE A 334 8.51 11.21 5.03
C PHE A 334 9.83 11.97 4.90
N GLY A 335 9.79 13.29 5.14
CA GLY A 335 10.97 14.13 5.32
C GLY A 335 11.79 14.47 4.05
N LEU A 336 11.57 13.80 2.92
CA LEU A 336 12.28 14.07 1.66
C LEU A 336 11.38 14.77 0.63
N ASP A 337 11.99 15.48 -0.31
CA ASP A 337 11.31 16.19 -1.38
C ASP A 337 11.93 15.82 -2.75
N PHE A 338 11.09 15.40 -3.69
CA PHE A 338 11.52 14.89 -5.00
C PHE A 338 10.91 15.67 -6.18
N HIS A 339 10.24 16.79 -5.91
CA HIS A 339 9.36 17.48 -6.85
C HIS A 339 10.06 18.43 -7.83
N ARG A 340 11.36 18.74 -7.66
CA ARG A 340 11.99 19.85 -8.39
C ARG A 340 12.16 19.57 -9.88
N ASP A 341 12.42 18.31 -10.23
CA ASP A 341 12.68 17.86 -11.59
C ASP A 341 11.97 16.54 -11.91
N CYS A 342 10.88 16.27 -11.19
CA CYS A 342 10.07 15.08 -11.38
C CYS A 342 8.60 15.42 -11.12
N SER A 343 7.76 15.01 -12.05
CA SER A 343 6.31 15.14 -12.02
C SER A 343 5.61 13.79 -12.13
N THR A 344 6.35 12.69 -12.32
CA THR A 344 5.79 11.34 -12.49
C THR A 344 6.22 10.39 -11.39
N GLY A 345 5.27 9.75 -10.73
CA GLY A 345 5.49 8.78 -9.66
C GLY A 345 4.79 7.45 -9.92
N ILE A 346 5.35 6.36 -9.39
CA ILE A 346 4.78 5.01 -9.43
C ILE A 346 4.76 4.44 -8.02
N ILE A 347 3.60 3.90 -7.59
CA ILE A 347 3.46 3.05 -6.41
C ILE A 347 3.34 1.61 -6.89
N VAL A 348 4.37 0.80 -6.68
CA VAL A 348 4.44 -0.58 -7.20
C VAL A 348 3.57 -1.54 -6.39
N GLU A 349 3.60 -1.35 -5.07
CA GLU A 349 2.99 -2.23 -4.07
C GLU A 349 2.19 -1.38 -3.10
N SER A 350 0.92 -1.71 -2.93
CA SER A 350 0.08 -1.08 -1.91
C SER A 350 0.72 -1.24 -0.54
N SER A 351 0.82 -0.13 0.19
CA SER A 351 1.32 -0.15 1.57
C SER A 351 0.28 -0.81 2.48
N HIS A 352 0.67 -1.21 3.69
CA HIS A 352 -0.28 -1.61 4.73
C HIS A 352 -1.09 -0.43 5.29
N SER A 353 -0.82 0.79 4.80
CA SER A 353 -1.55 2.00 5.16
C SER A 353 -1.66 2.95 3.98
N LEU A 354 -2.89 3.30 3.61
CA LEU A 354 -3.16 4.29 2.58
C LEU A 354 -2.59 5.68 2.92
N ASN A 355 -2.49 6.03 4.21
CA ASN A 355 -1.84 7.28 4.64
C ASN A 355 -0.38 7.34 4.16
N THR A 356 0.35 6.23 4.26
CA THR A 356 1.73 6.15 3.79
C THR A 356 1.82 6.41 2.29
N GLU A 357 0.90 5.84 1.50
CA GLU A 357 0.84 6.12 0.06
C GLU A 357 0.50 7.57 -0.25
N ILE A 358 -0.45 8.17 0.48
CA ILE A 358 -0.77 9.61 0.35
C ILE A 358 0.45 10.47 0.67
N HIS A 359 1.25 10.10 1.69
CA HIS A 359 2.49 10.80 2.00
C HIS A 359 3.55 10.65 0.90
N CYS A 360 3.67 9.46 0.30
CA CYS A 360 4.49 9.24 -0.90
C CYS A 360 4.03 10.14 -2.05
N MET A 361 2.72 10.23 -2.30
CA MET A 361 2.17 11.07 -3.36
C MET A 361 2.50 12.55 -3.15
N GLY A 362 2.40 13.01 -1.91
CA GLY A 362 2.79 14.35 -1.48
C GLY A 362 4.29 14.65 -1.59
N ARG A 363 5.15 13.71 -2.00
CA ARG A 363 6.57 13.98 -2.27
C ARG A 363 6.81 14.73 -3.59
N LEU A 364 5.89 14.60 -4.55
CA LEU A 364 5.93 15.29 -5.84
C LEU A 364 5.00 16.50 -5.87
N LEU A 365 3.89 16.45 -5.14
CA LEU A 365 2.96 17.57 -5.00
C LEU A 365 3.41 18.50 -3.86
N ARG A 366 4.29 19.44 -4.18
CA ARG A 366 4.89 20.40 -3.22
C ARG A 366 4.94 21.81 -3.82
N LYS A 367 5.18 22.80 -2.95
CA LYS A 367 5.44 24.18 -3.37
C LYS A 367 6.62 24.20 -4.35
N ASN A 368 6.49 24.95 -5.44
CA ASN A 368 7.44 25.04 -6.57
C ASN A 368 7.43 23.86 -7.56
N GLN A 369 6.50 22.90 -7.43
CA GLN A 369 6.18 22.02 -8.54
C GLN A 369 5.65 22.86 -9.71
N LYS A 370 6.16 22.64 -10.92
CA LYS A 370 5.83 23.43 -12.12
C LYS A 370 4.95 22.68 -13.10
N GLU A 371 4.84 21.37 -12.94
CA GLU A 371 4.10 20.49 -13.85
C GLU A 371 2.99 19.75 -13.10
N ASN A 372 1.95 19.39 -13.85
CA ASN A 372 0.94 18.48 -13.31
C ASN A 372 1.60 17.17 -12.88
N VAL A 373 1.29 16.73 -11.68
CA VAL A 373 1.85 15.53 -11.09
C VAL A 373 1.00 14.33 -11.49
N HIS A 374 1.64 13.27 -11.97
CA HIS A 374 0.99 12.01 -12.32
C HIS A 374 1.51 10.88 -11.45
N TRP A 375 0.62 10.20 -10.74
CA TRP A 375 0.91 9.00 -9.96
C TRP A 375 0.25 7.78 -10.57
N TYR A 376 1.00 6.69 -10.75
CA TYR A 376 0.48 5.41 -11.20
C TYR A 376 0.54 4.39 -10.06
N ARG A 377 -0.63 3.97 -9.54
CA ARG A 377 -0.75 2.89 -8.57
C ARG A 377 -0.95 1.58 -9.31
N LEU A 378 -0.03 0.65 -9.14
CA LEU A 378 -0.08 -0.62 -9.85
C LEU A 378 -0.91 -1.64 -9.07
N TYR A 379 -1.98 -2.14 -9.68
CA TYR A 379 -2.92 -3.07 -9.06
C TYR A 379 -3.05 -4.34 -9.90
N MET A 380 -2.75 -5.50 -9.31
CA MET A 380 -2.98 -6.79 -9.96
C MET A 380 -4.34 -7.36 -9.56
N GLN A 381 -5.23 -7.54 -10.52
CA GLN A 381 -6.54 -8.15 -10.29
C GLN A 381 -6.42 -9.62 -9.85
N ASP A 382 -7.40 -10.09 -9.09
CA ASP A 382 -7.48 -11.45 -8.56
C ASP A 382 -6.25 -11.86 -7.74
N SER A 383 -5.67 -10.89 -7.02
CA SER A 383 -4.46 -11.07 -6.22
C SER A 383 -4.61 -10.55 -4.78
N PHE A 384 -3.52 -10.57 -4.02
CA PHE A 384 -3.50 -10.02 -2.66
C PHE A 384 -3.65 -8.49 -2.64
N ASP A 385 -3.40 -7.80 -3.76
CA ASP A 385 -3.61 -6.35 -3.87
C ASP A 385 -5.06 -5.96 -3.53
N GLY A 386 -6.05 -6.74 -3.98
CA GLY A 386 -7.46 -6.50 -3.66
C GLY A 386 -7.74 -6.57 -2.17
N PHE A 387 -7.14 -7.54 -1.47
CA PHE A 387 -7.27 -7.68 -0.02
C PHE A 387 -6.67 -6.48 0.72
N VAL A 388 -5.45 -6.06 0.35
CA VAL A 388 -4.75 -4.93 0.99
C VAL A 388 -5.50 -3.63 0.72
N GLU A 389 -5.93 -3.40 -0.53
CA GLU A 389 -6.69 -2.22 -0.90
C GLU A 389 -8.02 -2.15 -0.14
N ALA A 390 -8.79 -3.23 -0.09
CA ALA A 390 -10.06 -3.27 0.62
C ALA A 390 -9.90 -2.90 2.11
N LYS A 391 -8.87 -3.45 2.78
CA LYS A 391 -8.59 -3.14 4.20
C LYS A 391 -8.13 -1.69 4.40
N ASN A 392 -7.31 -1.18 3.50
CA ASN A 392 -6.85 0.20 3.52
C ASN A 392 -8.01 1.19 3.32
N MET A 393 -8.88 0.91 2.35
CA MET A 393 -10.03 1.75 2.06
C MET A 393 -11.05 1.70 3.19
N GLU A 394 -11.34 0.53 3.76
CA GLU A 394 -12.23 0.40 4.93
C GLU A 394 -11.76 1.29 6.09
N LYS A 395 -10.46 1.25 6.41
CA LYS A 395 -9.88 2.08 7.46
C LYS A 395 -9.89 3.57 7.11
N MET A 396 -9.55 3.93 5.87
CA MET A 396 -9.52 5.33 5.45
C MET A 396 -10.92 5.93 5.34
N ALA A 397 -11.92 5.17 4.88
CA ALA A 397 -13.30 5.58 4.81
C ALA A 397 -13.82 6.05 6.17
N GLY A 398 -13.50 5.33 7.25
CA GLY A 398 -13.88 5.76 8.60
C GLY A 398 -13.23 7.09 9.02
N THR A 399 -11.98 7.32 8.62
CA THR A 399 -11.29 8.60 8.87
C THR A 399 -11.92 9.72 8.04
N MET A 400 -12.18 9.47 6.76
CA MET A 400 -12.78 10.45 5.86
C MET A 400 -14.23 10.77 6.22
N ALA A 401 -15.03 9.78 6.60
CA ALA A 401 -16.39 10.00 7.09
C ALA A 401 -16.38 10.95 8.31
N ALA A 402 -15.42 10.81 9.23
CA ALA A 402 -15.31 11.72 10.37
C ALA A 402 -14.83 13.14 9.99
N ASP A 403 -13.75 13.23 9.21
CA ASP A 403 -12.97 14.47 9.09
C ASP A 403 -13.19 15.24 7.78
N ALA A 404 -13.65 14.58 6.71
CA ALA A 404 -13.80 15.22 5.41
C ALA A 404 -14.91 16.29 5.41
N ALA A 405 -14.86 17.17 4.40
CA ALA A 405 -15.86 18.18 4.12
C ALA A 405 -17.09 17.58 3.39
N ILE A 406 -17.68 16.54 3.96
CA ILE A 406 -18.95 15.97 3.50
C ILE A 406 -20.08 16.69 4.25
N ASP A 407 -21.14 17.10 3.51
CA ASP A 407 -22.33 17.78 4.04
C ASP A 407 -22.82 17.09 5.34
N GLU A 408 -23.10 17.88 6.37
CA GLU A 408 -23.43 17.38 7.71
C GLU A 408 -24.77 16.62 7.73
N ARG A 409 -25.66 16.86 6.75
CA ARG A 409 -26.92 16.12 6.58
C ARG A 409 -26.69 14.69 6.07
N ILE A 410 -25.54 14.42 5.46
CA ILE A 410 -25.16 13.07 5.04
C ILE A 410 -24.58 12.35 6.26
N THR A 411 -25.34 11.41 6.81
CA THR A 411 -25.04 10.70 8.06
C THR A 411 -25.02 9.19 7.84
N GLY A 412 -24.58 8.45 8.87
CA GLY A 412 -24.58 6.99 8.87
C GLY A 412 -23.84 6.36 7.68
N GLU A 413 -24.43 5.32 7.11
CA GLU A 413 -23.86 4.48 6.05
C GLU A 413 -23.69 5.23 4.72
N ALA A 414 -24.64 6.12 4.39
CA ALA A 414 -24.53 7.00 3.23
C ALA A 414 -23.24 7.85 3.27
N ARG A 415 -22.83 8.28 4.46
CA ARG A 415 -21.58 9.04 4.65
C ARG A 415 -20.33 8.19 4.37
N TYR A 416 -20.32 6.93 4.78
CA TYR A 416 -19.24 6.00 4.46
C TYR A 416 -19.19 5.73 2.96
N LEU A 417 -20.33 5.49 2.31
CA LEU A 417 -20.42 5.30 0.86
C LEU A 417 -19.84 6.51 0.09
N VAL A 418 -20.19 7.73 0.51
CA VAL A 418 -19.61 8.98 -0.05
C VAL A 418 -18.11 9.08 0.24
N ALA A 419 -17.64 8.68 1.41
CA ALA A 419 -16.21 8.65 1.71
C ALA A 419 -15.45 7.69 0.77
N TYR A 420 -16.01 6.53 0.46
CA TYR A 420 -15.46 5.63 -0.57
C TYR A 420 -15.41 6.26 -1.95
N GLU A 421 -16.43 7.04 -2.30
CA GLU A 421 -16.48 7.74 -3.59
C GLU A 421 -15.42 8.82 -3.71
N MET A 422 -15.18 9.58 -2.64
CA MET A 422 -14.08 10.53 -2.59
C MET A 422 -12.71 9.85 -2.74
N MET A 423 -12.52 8.68 -2.12
CA MET A 423 -11.30 7.89 -2.29
C MET A 423 -11.16 7.34 -3.72
N ARG A 424 -12.26 6.89 -4.31
CA ARG A 424 -12.32 6.39 -5.70
C ARG A 424 -11.81 7.45 -6.67
N GLU A 425 -12.28 8.69 -6.51
CA GLU A 425 -11.78 9.84 -7.28
C GLU A 425 -10.32 10.15 -6.99
N TYR A 426 -9.95 10.24 -5.70
CA TYR A 426 -8.60 10.58 -5.30
C TYR A 426 -7.55 9.56 -5.78
N LEU A 427 -7.87 8.27 -5.78
CA LEU A 427 -6.97 7.17 -6.17
C LEU A 427 -7.07 6.81 -7.66
N GLY A 428 -7.94 7.48 -8.42
CA GLY A 428 -8.17 7.18 -9.84
C GLY A 428 -8.62 5.75 -10.08
N GLN A 429 -9.51 5.24 -9.23
CA GLN A 429 -10.11 3.92 -9.37
C GLN A 429 -11.27 3.96 -10.37
N SER A 430 -11.46 2.85 -11.08
CA SER A 430 -12.52 2.71 -12.08
C SER A 430 -13.93 2.78 -11.49
N VAL A 431 -14.11 2.19 -10.30
CA VAL A 431 -15.40 2.07 -9.63
C VAL A 431 -15.25 2.21 -8.11
N ASN A 432 -16.35 2.53 -7.44
CA ASN A 432 -16.41 2.57 -5.98
C ASN A 432 -16.16 1.16 -5.40
N ARG A 433 -15.30 1.06 -4.39
CA ARG A 433 -14.86 -0.22 -3.79
C ARG A 433 -15.61 -0.59 -2.50
N TYR A 434 -16.72 0.08 -2.20
CA TYR A 434 -17.47 -0.06 -0.95
C TYR A 434 -17.87 -1.50 -0.59
N SER A 435 -18.22 -2.35 -1.57
CA SER A 435 -18.62 -3.74 -1.31
C SER A 435 -17.46 -4.71 -1.12
N ARG A 436 -16.25 -4.38 -1.59
CA ARG A 436 -15.11 -5.31 -1.60
C ARG A 436 -14.77 -5.92 -0.23
N PRO A 437 -14.79 -5.19 0.90
CA PRO A 437 -14.51 -5.77 2.21
C PRO A 437 -15.44 -6.92 2.63
N ARG A 438 -16.60 -7.06 1.98
CA ARG A 438 -17.65 -8.06 2.30
C ARG A 438 -17.47 -9.38 1.55
N VAL A 439 -16.59 -9.42 0.55
CA VAL A 439 -16.32 -10.62 -0.24
C VAL A 439 -14.91 -11.14 0.01
N ARG A 440 -14.69 -12.42 -0.26
CA ARG A 440 -13.34 -12.99 -0.21
C ARG A 440 -12.47 -12.35 -1.29
N TRP A 441 -11.18 -12.23 -1.00
CA TRP A 441 -10.21 -11.52 -1.84
C TRP A 441 -10.23 -11.93 -3.32
N ASN A 442 -10.44 -13.21 -3.62
CA ASN A 442 -10.48 -13.77 -4.98
C ASN A 442 -11.77 -13.47 -5.76
N HIS A 443 -12.74 -12.79 -5.14
CA HIS A 443 -13.98 -12.35 -5.78
C HIS A 443 -14.07 -10.82 -5.88
N MET A 444 -13.14 -10.06 -5.28
CA MET A 444 -13.16 -8.59 -5.23
C MET A 444 -13.04 -7.93 -6.61
N ASP A 445 -12.47 -8.64 -7.59
CA ASP A 445 -12.29 -8.18 -8.98
C ASP A 445 -13.27 -8.85 -9.96
N SER A 446 -14.28 -9.56 -9.45
CA SER A 446 -15.33 -10.15 -10.30
C SER A 446 -16.16 -9.08 -11.00
N GLU A 447 -16.74 -9.44 -12.14
CA GLU A 447 -17.65 -8.57 -12.89
C GLU A 447 -18.85 -8.10 -12.05
N LEU A 448 -19.38 -8.99 -11.19
CA LEU A 448 -20.42 -8.64 -10.23
C LEU A 448 -19.99 -7.49 -9.32
N MET A 449 -18.79 -7.57 -8.73
CA MET A 449 -18.27 -6.50 -7.87
C MET A 449 -17.97 -5.22 -8.64
N HIS A 450 -17.58 -5.33 -9.91
CA HIS A 450 -17.41 -4.16 -10.77
C HIS A 450 -18.74 -3.42 -11.00
N ASN A 451 -19.80 -4.16 -11.35
CA ASN A 451 -21.13 -3.61 -11.58
C ASN A 451 -21.73 -3.01 -10.30
N GLU A 452 -21.57 -3.69 -9.16
CA GLU A 452 -21.97 -3.16 -7.85
C GLU A 452 -21.22 -1.86 -7.53
N GLY A 453 -19.93 -1.79 -7.86
CA GLY A 453 -19.12 -0.59 -7.72
C GLY A 453 -19.59 0.58 -8.60
N LEU A 454 -20.05 0.32 -9.83
CA LEU A 454 -20.66 1.33 -10.69
C LEU A 454 -21.96 1.86 -10.10
N PHE A 455 -22.80 0.96 -9.58
CA PHE A 455 -24.02 1.33 -8.86
C PHE A 455 -23.71 2.25 -7.65
N TYR A 456 -22.77 1.86 -6.80
CA TYR A 456 -22.37 2.67 -5.64
C TYR A 456 -21.75 4.02 -6.01
N THR A 457 -21.04 4.09 -7.14
CA THR A 457 -20.55 5.36 -7.69
C THR A 457 -21.72 6.29 -8.02
N ALA A 458 -22.73 5.78 -8.74
CA ALA A 458 -23.92 6.56 -9.09
C ALA A 458 -24.71 6.98 -7.85
N LEU A 459 -24.91 6.06 -6.90
CA LEU A 459 -25.63 6.31 -5.66
C LEU A 459 -24.91 7.36 -4.79
N ALA A 460 -23.59 7.26 -4.63
CA ALA A 460 -22.82 8.24 -3.86
C ALA A 460 -22.94 9.65 -4.46
N LYS A 461 -22.83 9.78 -5.79
CA LYS A 461 -23.01 11.06 -6.49
C LYS A 461 -24.42 11.61 -6.30
N PHE A 462 -25.44 10.75 -6.36
CA PHE A 462 -26.82 11.13 -6.10
C PHE A 462 -27.01 11.66 -4.67
N ILE A 463 -26.43 11.01 -3.67
CA ILE A 463 -26.48 11.44 -2.26
C ILE A 463 -25.78 12.78 -2.06
N VAL A 464 -24.61 12.99 -2.68
CA VAL A 464 -23.89 14.27 -2.63
C VAL A 464 -24.73 15.40 -3.23
N ALA A 465 -25.42 15.14 -4.34
CA ALA A 465 -26.32 16.12 -4.96
C ALA A 465 -27.61 16.34 -4.17
N ASN A 466 -28.06 15.34 -3.40
CA ASN A 466 -29.32 15.36 -2.64
C ASN A 466 -29.12 14.96 -1.16
N PRO A 467 -28.42 15.76 -0.34
CA PRO A 467 -28.07 15.36 1.03
C PRO A 467 -29.24 14.94 1.93
N ALA A 468 -30.44 15.47 1.66
CA ALA A 468 -31.66 15.16 2.42
C ALA A 468 -32.12 13.69 2.30
N VAL A 469 -31.71 12.96 1.25
CA VAL A 469 -32.10 11.55 1.07
C VAL A 469 -31.24 10.59 1.90
N SER A 470 -30.22 11.09 2.60
CA SER A 470 -29.27 10.26 3.36
C SER A 470 -29.93 9.34 4.38
N GLU A 471 -30.98 9.79 5.06
CA GLU A 471 -31.69 9.01 6.08
C GLU A 471 -32.44 7.80 5.48
N ALA A 472 -32.77 7.85 4.19
CA ALA A 472 -33.45 6.76 3.51
C ALA A 472 -32.49 5.63 3.08
N ILE A 473 -31.16 5.86 3.10
CA ILE A 473 -30.14 4.91 2.66
C ILE A 473 -29.53 4.18 3.86
N THR A 474 -30.06 2.99 4.15
CA THR A 474 -29.47 2.04 5.13
C THR A 474 -28.61 1.01 4.41
N THR A 475 -27.77 0.26 5.14
CA THR A 475 -26.97 -0.85 4.56
C THR A 475 -27.86 -1.86 3.85
N GLU A 476 -29.00 -2.21 4.46
CA GLU A 476 -29.95 -3.19 3.92
C GLU A 476 -30.59 -2.69 2.63
N LYS A 477 -31.06 -1.44 2.58
CA LYS A 477 -31.62 -0.85 1.37
C LYS A 477 -30.59 -0.68 0.26
N ALA A 478 -29.38 -0.27 0.60
CA ALA A 478 -28.30 -0.16 -0.38
C ALA A 478 -27.95 -1.53 -0.99
N GLN A 479 -28.01 -2.61 -0.19
CA GLN A 479 -27.80 -3.98 -0.66
C GLN A 479 -28.99 -4.51 -1.48
N GLU A 480 -30.22 -4.26 -1.04
CA GLU A 480 -31.44 -4.65 -1.74
C GLU A 480 -31.50 -4.04 -3.15
N ILE A 481 -31.16 -2.75 -3.27
CA ILE A 481 -31.12 -2.06 -4.55
C ILE A 481 -29.97 -2.59 -5.42
N ALA A 482 -28.83 -2.95 -4.82
CA ALA A 482 -27.68 -3.49 -5.55
C ALA A 482 -27.89 -4.94 -6.06
N GLN A 483 -28.90 -5.65 -5.54
CA GLN A 483 -29.27 -7.02 -5.94
C GLN A 483 -30.35 -7.05 -7.03
N CYS A 484 -30.97 -5.91 -7.32
CA CYS A 484 -31.89 -5.70 -8.43
C CYS A 484 -31.11 -5.35 -9.71
#